data_AF-A0A3A8YNG2-F1
#
_entry.id   AF-A0A3A8YNG2-F1
#
_cell.length_a   1.000
_cell.length_b   1.000
_cell.length_c   1.000
_cell.angle_alpha   90.00
_cell.angle_beta   90.00
_cell.angle_gamma   90.00
#
_symmetry.space_group_name_H-M   'P 1'
#
loop_
_entity.id
_entity.type
_entity.pdbx_description
1 polymer ?
#
loop_
_entity_poly.entity_id
_entity_poly.type
_entity_poly.pdbx_seq_one_letter_code
_entity_poly.pdbx_strand_id
1 'polypeptide(L)'
;MGNNDFQLSDFFLQATWQNEEYVAEQIAKIRRHLDSKGVDINTPAYKSETSYRKIRDERIDGFPGGAMSLEEFVDRFLFTEYTFESIYDMGNSCEIKNSECTDNAVAAEICRILSLGKNGVTIADVCNELERKSGLIDRIKKYFGIDLNELDRNDNREKRERSKILYFFYMLEHRLYPNINVLMLLDKPSMENIDNTFLGRQTHNGKILRTAKEALGKELSLDEKDRIHSAIADISIEWDNILNNARLLLDFLHDYGFDYNSVELIQSPIPIYASDNGNTHQYPVERLYLIISQREYWGNLLDIVFVNKIQNSNDYDVCPELVEEMKALIHTSVDLNNAEKYIKDNALRLSRYVYLRKEITKEDVRRIRTFAHKFQKFLNFCNRANWVIDKKEISNELQVVSFLQALILDNQSESFDYTYHDYQDKSKHMMRVQAALKSDKRVPDALQIYWVRKVTDRWYANVGKYAIRLKLREIEQTCDEIRKQILSRSSLDEMTATHNFYLEQIDSGFLEVSNQIRAVIRIVKELQRIGFKYKDHACKIRFAFLDPEDCDDICDVILANIQGTIQDHALSCQIVCEAKGTAARDTGFLLELSLDYWEKTCILTRFDSIFG
;
A
#
# COMPACT_ATOMS: atom_id res chain seq x y z
N MET A 1 -3.13 9.76 30.93
CA MET A 1 -4.39 9.31 30.31
C MET A 1 -4.07 8.89 28.89
N GLY A 2 -4.04 7.57 28.67
CA GLY A 2 -3.89 6.82 27.42
C GLY A 2 -3.03 7.40 26.29
N ASN A 3 -1.71 7.16 26.33
CA ASN A 3 -0.88 7.10 25.12
C ASN A 3 -1.19 5.76 24.42
N ASN A 4 -1.94 5.80 23.31
CA ASN A 4 -1.98 4.70 22.35
C ASN A 4 -1.03 5.06 21.20
N ASP A 5 0.26 4.78 21.41
CA ASP A 5 1.20 4.64 20.31
C ASP A 5 0.89 3.32 19.61
N PHE A 6 0.16 3.37 18.50
CA PHE A 6 -0.04 2.21 17.62
C PHE A 6 1.29 1.86 16.97
N GLN A 7 2.01 0.89 17.54
CA GLN A 7 3.16 0.26 16.90
C GLN A 7 2.68 -0.86 15.96
N LEU A 8 3.29 -0.96 14.77
CA LEU A 8 3.07 -2.01 13.77
C LEU A 8 3.44 -3.44 14.23
N SER A 9 3.70 -3.64 15.52
CA SER A 9 4.10 -4.91 16.10
C SER A 9 2.94 -5.83 16.52
N ASP A 10 1.68 -5.43 16.31
CA ASP A 10 0.53 -6.32 16.58
C ASP A 10 0.24 -7.29 15.41
N PHE A 11 1.10 -7.32 14.38
CA PHE A 11 0.85 -8.04 13.14
C PHE A 11 1.43 -9.46 13.05
N PHE A 12 2.00 -10.04 14.12
CA PHE A 12 2.41 -11.45 14.04
C PHE A 12 2.18 -12.24 15.34
N LEU A 13 1.53 -13.40 15.12
CA LEU A 13 1.51 -14.64 15.91
C LEU A 13 0.55 -14.72 17.11
N GLN A 14 -0.57 -15.43 16.90
CA GLN A 14 -0.70 -16.77 17.49
C GLN A 14 -1.73 -17.63 16.76
N ALA A 15 -1.30 -18.88 16.53
CA ALA A 15 -2.03 -19.95 15.88
C ALA A 15 -3.37 -20.30 16.55
N THR A 16 -4.22 -20.98 15.78
CA THR A 16 -5.46 -21.67 16.20
C THR A 16 -6.51 -20.78 16.86
N TRP A 17 -7.25 -20.04 16.03
CA TRP A 17 -8.47 -19.36 16.45
C TRP A 17 -9.65 -20.33 16.63
N GLN A 18 -9.62 -21.06 17.74
CA GLN A 18 -10.78 -21.62 18.44
C GLN A 18 -10.54 -21.57 19.95
N ASN A 19 -10.09 -20.43 20.49
CA ASN A 19 -10.23 -20.25 21.94
C ASN A 19 -11.67 -19.79 22.21
N GLU A 20 -12.57 -20.75 22.41
CA GLU A 20 -13.99 -20.51 22.72
C GLU A 20 -14.16 -19.48 23.85
N GLU A 21 -13.19 -19.41 24.77
CA GLU A 21 -13.09 -18.44 25.86
C GLU A 21 -13.02 -16.99 25.34
N TYR A 22 -12.15 -16.69 24.38
CA TYR A 22 -12.04 -15.34 23.82
C TYR A 22 -13.33 -14.93 23.08
N VAL A 23 -13.92 -15.83 22.30
CA VAL A 23 -15.17 -15.54 21.59
C VAL A 23 -16.30 -15.28 22.60
N ALA A 24 -16.37 -16.06 23.67
CA ALA A 24 -17.33 -15.86 24.75
C ALA A 24 -17.14 -14.50 25.46
N GLU A 25 -15.90 -14.09 25.71
CA GLU A 25 -15.58 -12.77 26.26
C GLU A 25 -16.03 -11.63 25.35
N GLN A 26 -15.77 -11.75 24.04
CA GLN A 26 -16.21 -10.75 23.06
C GLN A 26 -17.74 -10.71 22.96
N ILE A 27 -18.41 -11.86 22.95
CA ILE A 27 -19.88 -11.94 23.00
C ILE A 27 -20.42 -11.17 24.22
N ALA A 28 -19.85 -11.41 25.40
CA ALA A 28 -20.28 -10.74 26.63
C ALA A 28 -20.01 -9.23 26.60
N LYS A 29 -18.90 -8.80 25.98
CA LYS A 29 -18.56 -7.39 25.80
C LYS A 29 -19.50 -6.70 24.82
N ILE A 30 -19.78 -7.33 23.68
CA ILE A 30 -20.66 -6.80 22.64
C ILE A 30 -22.10 -6.73 23.12
N ARG A 31 -22.60 -7.73 23.85
CA ARG A 31 -23.93 -7.66 24.48
C ARG A 31 -24.06 -6.45 25.42
N ARG A 32 -23.10 -6.25 26.32
CA ARG A 32 -23.07 -5.07 27.20
C ARG A 32 -23.02 -3.76 26.41
N HIS A 33 -22.31 -3.73 25.30
CA HIS A 33 -22.25 -2.55 24.42
C HIS A 33 -23.59 -2.27 23.76
N LEU A 34 -24.24 -3.28 23.18
CA LEU A 34 -25.59 -3.17 22.60
C LEU A 34 -26.61 -2.67 23.63
N ASP A 35 -26.60 -3.25 24.84
CA ASP A 35 -27.45 -2.84 25.95
C ASP A 35 -27.21 -1.37 26.34
N SER A 36 -25.94 -0.96 26.44
CA SER A 36 -25.57 0.44 26.75
C SER A 36 -26.03 1.45 25.71
N LYS A 37 -26.27 0.99 24.47
CA LYS A 37 -26.79 1.79 23.35
C LYS A 37 -28.31 1.65 23.18
N GLY A 38 -28.96 0.85 24.02
CA GLY A 38 -30.39 0.58 23.97
C GLY A 38 -30.80 -0.20 22.71
N VAL A 39 -29.99 -1.16 22.28
CA VAL A 39 -30.29 -2.04 21.14
C VAL A 39 -30.67 -3.43 21.64
N ASP A 40 -31.89 -3.87 21.33
CA ASP A 40 -32.35 -5.24 21.56
C ASP A 40 -32.42 -6.02 20.24
N ILE A 41 -31.44 -6.90 20.02
CA ILE A 41 -31.30 -7.73 18.82
C ILE A 41 -32.35 -8.84 18.69
N ASN A 42 -33.20 -9.04 19.70
CA ASN A 42 -34.31 -9.99 19.67
C ASN A 42 -35.62 -9.36 19.16
N THR A 43 -35.60 -8.07 18.81
CA THR A 43 -36.78 -7.40 18.25
C THR A 43 -36.74 -7.46 16.71
N PRO A 44 -37.88 -7.70 16.02
CA PRO A 44 -37.89 -7.79 14.55
C PRO A 44 -37.37 -6.55 13.81
N ALA A 45 -37.39 -5.39 14.47
CA ALA A 45 -37.08 -4.10 13.85
C ALA A 45 -35.68 -3.56 14.21
N TYR A 46 -34.87 -4.27 15.00
CA TYR A 46 -33.62 -3.71 15.56
C TYR A 46 -32.66 -3.15 14.49
N LYS A 47 -32.53 -3.81 13.32
CA LYS A 47 -31.69 -3.33 12.21
C LYS A 47 -32.18 -2.00 11.60
N SER A 48 -33.46 -1.69 11.78
CA SER A 48 -34.07 -0.44 11.33
C SER A 48 -33.97 0.70 12.37
N GLU A 49 -33.65 0.38 13.62
CA GLU A 49 -33.57 1.35 14.70
C GLU A 49 -32.40 2.32 14.52
N THR A 50 -32.62 3.56 14.94
CA THR A 50 -31.59 4.61 14.85
C THR A 50 -30.40 4.33 15.78
N SER A 51 -30.64 3.69 16.92
CA SER A 51 -29.63 3.24 17.88
C SER A 51 -28.63 2.29 17.21
N TYR A 52 -29.12 1.22 16.58
CA TYR A 52 -28.28 0.23 15.92
C TYR A 52 -27.59 0.76 14.65
N ARG A 53 -28.31 1.50 13.80
CA ARG A 53 -27.73 2.07 12.55
C ARG A 53 -26.52 2.97 12.80
N LYS A 54 -26.43 3.60 13.98
CA LYS A 54 -25.28 4.43 14.37
C LYS A 54 -24.03 3.62 14.71
N ILE A 55 -24.20 2.38 15.17
CA ILE A 55 -23.12 1.56 15.73
C ILE A 55 -22.79 0.32 14.89
N ARG A 56 -23.66 -0.08 13.95
CA ARG A 56 -23.50 -1.33 13.19
C ARG A 56 -22.20 -1.42 12.36
N ASP A 57 -21.64 -0.28 11.97
CA ASP A 57 -20.39 -0.18 11.21
C ASP A 57 -19.16 -0.02 12.14
N GLU A 58 -19.34 -0.05 13.47
CA GLU A 58 -18.23 0.01 14.43
C GLU A 58 -17.35 -1.24 14.26
N ARG A 59 -16.03 -1.01 14.28
CA ARG A 59 -15.03 -2.05 14.06
C ARG A 59 -14.72 -2.78 15.36
N ILE A 60 -14.64 -4.10 15.28
CA ILE A 60 -14.21 -4.98 16.34
C ILE A 60 -12.92 -5.65 15.87
N ASP A 61 -11.82 -5.31 16.53
CA ASP A 61 -10.48 -5.82 16.21
C ASP A 61 -10.24 -7.20 16.83
N GLY A 62 -9.18 -7.87 16.38
CA GLY A 62 -8.75 -9.16 16.92
C GLY A 62 -9.56 -10.35 16.40
N PHE A 63 -9.95 -10.31 15.12
CA PHE A 63 -10.58 -11.44 14.41
C PHE A 63 -9.78 -11.78 13.14
N PRO A 64 -9.82 -13.05 12.68
CA PRO A 64 -9.20 -13.42 11.41
C PRO A 64 -9.77 -12.60 10.24
N GLY A 65 -8.90 -12.12 9.34
CA GLY A 65 -9.22 -11.16 8.28
C GLY A 65 -9.19 -9.70 8.74
N GLY A 66 -8.58 -9.42 9.90
CA GLY A 66 -8.35 -8.09 10.45
C GLY A 66 -9.43 -7.64 11.43
N ALA A 67 -10.31 -6.74 10.99
CA ALA A 67 -11.39 -6.20 11.79
C ALA A 67 -12.75 -6.60 11.23
N MET A 68 -13.69 -6.89 12.11
CA MET A 68 -15.08 -7.24 11.78
C MET A 68 -16.00 -6.07 12.11
N SER A 69 -17.05 -5.83 11.33
CA SER A 69 -18.08 -4.86 11.72
C SER A 69 -18.96 -5.43 12.84
N LEU A 70 -19.54 -4.57 13.68
CA LEU A 70 -20.52 -4.99 14.67
C LEU A 70 -21.69 -5.77 14.03
N GLU A 71 -22.11 -5.38 12.83
CA GLU A 71 -23.15 -6.10 12.08
C GLU A 71 -22.71 -7.52 11.72
N GLU A 72 -21.52 -7.71 11.16
CA GLU A 72 -21.00 -9.04 10.86
C GLU A 72 -20.85 -9.89 12.13
N PHE A 73 -20.41 -9.29 13.25
CA PHE A 73 -20.30 -10.01 14.52
C PHE A 73 -21.66 -10.48 15.04
N VAL A 74 -22.67 -9.61 14.98
CA VAL A 74 -24.05 -9.97 15.36
C VAL A 74 -24.56 -11.10 14.47
N ASP A 75 -24.39 -10.97 13.14
CA ASP A 75 -24.87 -11.95 12.17
C ASP A 75 -24.22 -13.33 12.33
N ARG A 76 -22.93 -13.37 12.73
CA ARG A 76 -22.16 -14.62 12.90
C ARG A 76 -22.33 -15.28 14.27
N PHE A 77 -22.30 -14.51 15.35
CA PHE A 77 -22.15 -15.04 16.71
C PHE A 77 -23.37 -14.81 17.62
N LEU A 78 -24.23 -13.85 17.28
CA LEU A 78 -25.41 -13.50 18.05
C LEU A 78 -26.70 -13.75 17.26
N PHE A 79 -26.65 -14.70 16.32
CA PHE A 79 -27.75 -15.06 15.42
C PHE A 79 -29.08 -15.21 16.16
N THR A 80 -30.08 -14.43 15.74
CA THR A 80 -31.49 -14.53 16.15
C THR A 80 -32.38 -14.82 14.93
N GLU A 81 -33.64 -15.18 15.16
CA GLU A 81 -34.65 -15.41 14.10
C GLU A 81 -34.92 -14.15 13.24
N TYR A 82 -34.49 -12.97 13.68
CA TYR A 82 -34.67 -11.68 12.99
C TYR A 82 -33.40 -11.15 12.34
N THR A 83 -32.35 -11.97 12.26
CA THR A 83 -31.05 -11.55 11.73
C THR A 83 -31.11 -11.27 10.23
N PHE A 84 -31.91 -12.03 9.49
CA PHE A 84 -31.97 -11.95 8.03
C PHE A 84 -33.40 -11.70 7.56
N GLU A 85 -33.56 -10.84 6.55
CA GLU A 85 -34.86 -10.53 5.95
C GLU A 85 -35.22 -11.54 4.85
N SER A 86 -34.20 -12.18 4.27
CA SER A 86 -34.28 -13.14 3.16
C SER A 86 -33.40 -14.35 3.39
N ILE A 87 -33.82 -15.50 2.84
CA ILE A 87 -33.00 -16.72 2.79
C ILE A 87 -31.75 -16.55 1.92
N TYR A 88 -31.73 -15.55 1.02
CA TYR A 88 -30.59 -15.26 0.15
C TYR A 88 -29.66 -14.16 0.69
N ASP A 89 -29.91 -13.64 1.90
CA ASP A 89 -28.98 -12.69 2.51
C ASP A 89 -27.60 -13.35 2.74
N MET A 90 -26.53 -12.61 2.46
CA MET A 90 -25.16 -13.12 2.66
C MET A 90 -24.87 -13.35 4.15
N GLY A 91 -24.26 -14.49 4.46
CA GLY A 91 -24.04 -14.97 5.83
C GLY A 91 -25.21 -15.72 6.43
N ASN A 92 -26.37 -15.78 5.76
CA ASN A 92 -27.49 -16.58 6.25
C ASN A 92 -27.19 -18.07 6.11
N SER A 93 -27.06 -18.76 7.25
CA SER A 93 -26.74 -20.20 7.32
C SER A 93 -27.95 -21.11 7.15
N CYS A 94 -29.17 -20.55 7.00
CA CYS A 94 -30.36 -21.35 6.75
C CYS A 94 -30.22 -22.19 5.47
N GLU A 95 -30.71 -23.43 5.53
CA GLU A 95 -30.67 -24.34 4.39
C GLU A 95 -31.62 -23.86 3.27
N ILE A 96 -31.04 -23.52 2.11
CA ILE A 96 -31.79 -23.20 0.89
C ILE A 96 -31.99 -24.50 0.10
N LYS A 97 -33.25 -24.83 -0.23
CA LYS A 97 -33.58 -26.02 -1.01
C LYS A 97 -33.23 -25.81 -2.48
N ASN A 98 -32.96 -26.90 -3.20
CA ASN A 98 -32.66 -26.83 -4.64
C ASN A 98 -33.77 -26.16 -5.48
N SER A 99 -35.04 -26.31 -5.10
CA SER A 99 -36.17 -25.62 -5.74
C SER A 99 -36.13 -24.10 -5.58
N GLU A 100 -35.47 -23.62 -4.53
CA GLU A 100 -35.30 -22.21 -4.21
C GLU A 100 -34.02 -21.64 -4.88
N CYS A 101 -33.21 -22.47 -5.53
CA CYS A 101 -32.01 -22.03 -6.25
C CYS A 101 -32.28 -21.77 -7.75
N THR A 102 -33.40 -21.11 -8.06
CA THR A 102 -33.78 -20.76 -9.44
C THR A 102 -33.95 -19.25 -9.61
N ASP A 103 -33.73 -18.73 -10.82
CA ASP A 103 -33.87 -17.29 -11.10
C ASP A 103 -35.29 -16.78 -10.79
N ASN A 104 -36.30 -17.60 -11.06
CA ASN A 104 -37.69 -17.31 -10.67
C ASN A 104 -37.88 -17.20 -9.16
N ALA A 105 -37.25 -18.09 -8.37
CA ALA A 105 -37.35 -18.05 -6.91
C ALA A 105 -36.67 -16.80 -6.33
N VAL A 106 -35.47 -16.47 -6.85
CA VAL A 106 -34.75 -15.23 -6.47
C VAL A 106 -35.58 -14.00 -6.83
N ALA A 107 -36.12 -13.93 -8.04
CA ALA A 107 -36.96 -12.81 -8.49
C ALA A 107 -38.25 -12.66 -7.68
N ALA A 108 -38.88 -13.78 -7.30
CA ALA A 108 -40.06 -13.79 -6.43
C ALA A 108 -39.75 -13.17 -5.06
N GLU A 109 -38.61 -13.53 -4.48
CA GLU A 109 -38.17 -12.98 -3.20
C GLU A 109 -37.83 -11.49 -3.28
N ILE A 110 -37.15 -11.06 -4.35
CA ILE A 110 -36.90 -9.63 -4.64
C ILE A 110 -38.23 -8.86 -4.71
N CYS A 111 -39.20 -9.38 -5.47
CA CYS A 111 -40.53 -8.75 -5.60
C CYS A 111 -41.24 -8.63 -4.25
N ARG A 112 -41.13 -9.65 -3.39
CA ARG A 112 -41.70 -9.66 -2.04
C ARG A 112 -41.07 -8.57 -1.17
N ILE A 113 -39.73 -8.55 -1.07
CA ILE A 113 -38.99 -7.63 -0.20
C ILE A 113 -39.19 -6.17 -0.63
N LEU A 114 -39.05 -5.89 -1.92
CA LEU A 114 -39.17 -4.53 -2.46
C LEU A 114 -40.62 -4.09 -2.67
N SER A 115 -41.60 -4.96 -2.37
CA SER A 115 -43.02 -4.72 -2.61
C SER A 115 -43.35 -4.31 -4.06
N LEU A 116 -42.56 -4.78 -5.03
CA LEU A 116 -42.63 -4.36 -6.44
C LEU A 116 -43.95 -4.75 -7.12
N GLY A 117 -44.60 -5.82 -6.66
CA GLY A 117 -45.94 -6.20 -7.14
C GLY A 117 -47.00 -5.11 -6.92
N LYS A 118 -46.81 -4.20 -5.95
CA LYS A 118 -47.69 -3.04 -5.74
C LYS A 118 -47.45 -1.92 -6.77
N ASN A 119 -46.29 -1.93 -7.42
CA ASN A 119 -45.87 -0.96 -8.44
C ASN A 119 -46.10 -1.48 -9.87
N GLY A 120 -46.75 -2.64 -10.03
CA GLY A 120 -47.04 -3.25 -11.34
C GLY A 120 -45.87 -4.01 -11.97
N VAL A 121 -44.74 -4.15 -11.25
CA VAL A 121 -43.59 -4.94 -11.69
C VAL A 121 -43.81 -6.41 -11.28
N THR A 122 -43.67 -7.32 -12.25
CA THR A 122 -43.90 -8.75 -12.08
C THR A 122 -42.61 -9.52 -11.83
N ILE A 123 -42.74 -10.77 -11.37
CA ILE A 123 -41.61 -11.71 -11.23
C ILE A 123 -40.89 -11.87 -12.58
N ALA A 124 -41.64 -11.94 -13.68
CA ALA A 124 -41.08 -12.08 -15.02
C ALA A 124 -40.23 -10.85 -15.43
N ASP A 125 -40.62 -9.64 -15.00
CA ASP A 125 -39.85 -8.43 -15.26
C ASP A 125 -38.50 -8.47 -14.55
N VAL A 126 -38.49 -8.86 -13.27
CA VAL A 126 -37.25 -9.01 -12.49
C VAL A 126 -36.38 -10.14 -13.07
N CYS A 127 -36.95 -11.30 -13.40
CA CYS A 127 -36.20 -12.37 -14.07
C CYS A 127 -35.56 -11.89 -15.38
N ASN A 128 -36.29 -11.14 -16.19
CA ASN A 128 -35.77 -10.55 -17.41
C ASN A 128 -34.62 -9.58 -17.11
N GLU A 129 -34.66 -8.78 -16.04
CA GLU A 129 -33.54 -7.94 -15.61
C GLU A 129 -32.29 -8.74 -15.20
N LEU A 130 -32.47 -9.92 -14.61
CA LEU A 130 -31.37 -10.83 -14.26
C LEU A 130 -30.72 -11.46 -15.51
N GLU A 131 -31.54 -11.99 -16.42
CA GLU A 131 -31.11 -12.90 -17.50
C GLU A 131 -30.91 -12.24 -18.87
N ARG A 132 -31.58 -11.11 -19.17
CA ARG A 132 -31.52 -10.51 -20.51
C ARG A 132 -30.09 -10.16 -20.89
N LYS A 133 -29.85 -9.98 -22.19
CA LYS A 133 -28.58 -9.43 -22.67
C LYS A 133 -28.28 -8.10 -21.97
N SER A 134 -27.08 -7.98 -21.40
CA SER A 134 -26.66 -6.85 -20.52
C SER A 134 -27.43 -6.73 -19.20
N GLY A 135 -28.14 -7.78 -18.79
CA GLY A 135 -28.74 -7.97 -17.47
C GLY A 135 -27.70 -8.27 -16.39
N LEU A 136 -28.16 -8.60 -15.19
CA LEU A 136 -27.25 -8.75 -14.03
C LEU A 136 -26.20 -9.85 -14.25
N ILE A 137 -26.59 -11.02 -14.78
CA ILE A 137 -25.67 -12.14 -15.03
C ILE A 137 -24.57 -11.74 -16.02
N ASP A 138 -24.96 -11.18 -17.17
CA ASP A 138 -24.03 -10.68 -18.19
C ASP A 138 -23.06 -9.62 -17.64
N ARG A 139 -23.57 -8.73 -16.77
CA ARG A 139 -22.76 -7.68 -16.14
C ARG A 139 -21.77 -8.27 -15.15
N ILE A 140 -22.15 -9.26 -14.33
CA ILE A 140 -21.24 -9.97 -13.43
C ILE A 140 -20.12 -10.66 -14.22
N LYS A 141 -20.46 -11.35 -15.32
CA LYS A 141 -19.45 -11.93 -16.22
C LYS A 141 -18.52 -10.87 -16.79
N LYS A 142 -19.07 -9.77 -17.28
CA LYS A 142 -18.30 -8.66 -17.89
C LYS A 142 -17.34 -8.00 -16.89
N TYR A 143 -17.82 -7.70 -15.68
CA TYR A 143 -17.10 -6.87 -14.70
C TYR A 143 -16.28 -7.68 -13.70
N PHE A 144 -16.54 -8.98 -13.53
CA PHE A 144 -15.79 -9.82 -12.57
C PHE A 144 -15.21 -11.09 -13.22
N GLY A 145 -15.53 -11.38 -14.48
CA GLY A 145 -15.03 -12.58 -15.16
C GLY A 145 -15.63 -13.89 -14.62
N ILE A 146 -16.76 -13.81 -13.93
CA ILE A 146 -17.49 -14.97 -13.36
C ILE A 146 -18.74 -15.21 -14.18
N ASP A 147 -18.77 -16.31 -14.93
CA ASP A 147 -19.98 -16.75 -15.62
C ASP A 147 -20.84 -17.62 -14.70
N LEU A 148 -21.91 -17.02 -14.16
CA LEU A 148 -22.87 -17.71 -13.30
C LEU A 148 -23.66 -18.82 -14.02
N ASN A 149 -23.63 -18.88 -15.36
CA ASN A 149 -24.29 -19.93 -16.13
C ASN A 149 -23.40 -21.16 -16.36
N GLU A 150 -22.08 -21.03 -16.20
CA GLU A 150 -21.08 -22.10 -16.37
C GLU A 150 -20.78 -22.85 -15.06
N LEU A 151 -21.34 -22.42 -13.93
CA LEU A 151 -21.22 -23.10 -12.64
C LEU A 151 -21.77 -24.53 -12.67
N ASP A 152 -21.16 -25.43 -11.90
CA ASP A 152 -21.55 -26.83 -11.78
C ASP A 152 -22.96 -26.94 -11.19
N ARG A 153 -23.88 -27.40 -12.05
CA ARG A 153 -25.27 -27.64 -11.69
C ARG A 153 -25.47 -28.89 -10.84
N ASN A 154 -24.43 -29.63 -10.51
CA ASN A 154 -24.48 -30.73 -9.54
C ASN A 154 -24.02 -30.30 -8.16
N ASP A 155 -23.24 -29.21 -8.06
CA ASP A 155 -22.79 -28.67 -6.79
C ASP A 155 -23.89 -27.85 -6.10
N ASN A 156 -24.30 -28.28 -4.91
CA ASN A 156 -25.34 -27.60 -4.13
C ASN A 156 -24.85 -26.27 -3.52
N ARG A 157 -23.55 -26.12 -3.27
CA ARG A 157 -22.97 -24.86 -2.79
C ARG A 157 -22.97 -23.83 -3.91
N GLU A 158 -22.50 -24.18 -5.12
CA GLU A 158 -22.49 -23.23 -6.24
C GLU A 158 -23.88 -22.74 -6.64
N LYS A 159 -24.91 -23.62 -6.62
CA LYS A 159 -26.31 -23.20 -6.84
C LYS A 159 -26.80 -22.17 -5.84
N ARG A 160 -26.46 -22.38 -4.56
CA ARG A 160 -26.87 -21.51 -3.45
C ARG A 160 -26.15 -20.17 -3.55
N GLU A 161 -24.83 -20.20 -3.73
CA GLU A 161 -24.01 -19.00 -3.91
C GLU A 161 -24.46 -18.20 -5.13
N ARG A 162 -24.74 -18.83 -6.27
CA ARG A 162 -25.31 -18.16 -7.46
C ARG A 162 -26.56 -17.37 -7.12
N SER A 163 -27.49 -17.98 -6.38
CA SER A 163 -28.77 -17.37 -6.01
C SER A 163 -28.56 -16.19 -5.05
N LYS A 164 -27.69 -16.36 -4.06
CA LYS A 164 -27.29 -15.29 -3.13
C LYS A 164 -26.62 -14.12 -3.84
N ILE A 165 -25.70 -14.38 -4.78
CA ILE A 165 -25.01 -13.35 -5.57
C ILE A 165 -26.00 -12.49 -6.37
N LEU A 166 -26.95 -13.13 -7.06
CA LEU A 166 -27.97 -12.43 -7.85
C LEU A 166 -28.86 -11.57 -6.96
N TYR A 167 -29.38 -12.14 -5.87
CA TYR A 167 -30.17 -11.39 -4.90
C TYR A 167 -29.38 -10.21 -4.33
N PHE A 168 -28.15 -10.46 -3.87
CA PHE A 168 -27.29 -9.46 -3.23
C PHE A 168 -27.03 -8.26 -4.13
N PHE A 169 -26.51 -8.47 -5.35
CA PHE A 169 -26.19 -7.35 -6.24
C PHE A 169 -27.44 -6.62 -6.74
N TYR A 170 -28.56 -7.33 -6.93
CA TYR A 170 -29.82 -6.67 -7.26
C TYR A 170 -30.27 -5.73 -6.13
N MET A 171 -30.28 -6.22 -4.90
CA MET A 171 -30.66 -5.44 -3.72
C MET A 171 -29.69 -4.28 -3.46
N LEU A 172 -28.40 -4.49 -3.72
CA LEU A 172 -27.39 -3.46 -3.59
C LEU A 172 -27.66 -2.26 -4.53
N GLU A 173 -28.02 -2.52 -5.78
CA GLU A 173 -28.28 -1.48 -6.80
C GLU A 173 -29.70 -0.87 -6.72
N HIS A 174 -30.69 -1.59 -6.18
CA HIS A 174 -32.09 -1.13 -6.19
C HIS A 174 -32.60 -0.66 -4.82
N ARG A 175 -32.03 -1.13 -3.71
CA ARG A 175 -32.42 -0.73 -2.35
C ARG A 175 -31.39 0.16 -1.68
N LEU A 176 -30.13 -0.24 -1.69
CA LEU A 176 -29.08 0.42 -0.90
C LEU A 176 -28.46 1.61 -1.63
N TYR A 177 -28.16 1.45 -2.92
CA TYR A 177 -27.48 2.45 -3.75
C TYR A 177 -28.24 2.66 -5.08
N PRO A 178 -29.48 3.17 -5.02
CA PRO A 178 -30.30 3.39 -6.23
C PRO A 178 -29.60 4.33 -7.21
N ASN A 179 -29.68 3.99 -8.50
CA ASN A 179 -29.07 4.70 -9.63
C ASN A 179 -27.54 4.60 -9.72
N ILE A 180 -26.90 3.73 -8.94
CA ILE A 180 -25.45 3.48 -9.04
C ILE A 180 -25.23 2.11 -9.68
N ASN A 181 -24.40 2.06 -10.73
CA ASN A 181 -23.91 0.80 -11.30
C ASN A 181 -22.76 0.28 -10.43
N VAL A 182 -23.10 -0.45 -9.39
CA VAL A 182 -22.14 -0.91 -8.37
C VAL A 182 -21.13 -1.89 -8.98
N LEU A 183 -21.54 -2.76 -9.91
CA LEU A 183 -20.61 -3.69 -10.57
C LEU A 183 -19.51 -2.95 -11.34
N MET A 184 -19.88 -1.91 -12.10
CA MET A 184 -18.91 -1.08 -12.83
C MET A 184 -18.03 -0.24 -11.90
N LEU A 185 -18.59 0.24 -10.77
CA LEU A 185 -17.83 0.95 -9.75
C LEU A 185 -16.77 0.04 -9.14
N LEU A 186 -17.14 -1.19 -8.80
CA LEU A 186 -16.23 -2.19 -8.24
C LEU A 186 -15.22 -2.68 -9.28
N ASP A 187 -15.45 -2.51 -10.58
CA ASP A 187 -14.52 -2.84 -11.68
C ASP A 187 -13.53 -1.74 -12.03
N LYS A 188 -13.72 -0.53 -11.49
CA LYS A 188 -12.81 0.61 -11.69
C LYS A 188 -12.03 0.91 -10.41
N PRO A 189 -10.97 0.12 -10.12
CA PRO A 189 -10.14 0.35 -8.95
C PRO A 189 -9.50 1.73 -8.99
N SER A 190 -9.52 2.41 -7.83
CA SER A 190 -9.02 3.77 -7.60
C SER A 190 -8.86 3.94 -6.10
N MET A 191 -8.01 4.86 -5.64
CA MET A 191 -7.94 5.26 -4.22
C MET A 191 -9.26 5.81 -3.69
N GLU A 192 -10.12 6.31 -4.57
CA GLU A 192 -11.48 6.74 -4.22
C GLU A 192 -12.39 5.54 -3.95
N ASN A 193 -12.03 4.35 -4.41
CA ASN A 193 -12.78 3.09 -4.29
C ASN A 193 -12.11 2.16 -3.26
N ILE A 194 -11.64 2.68 -2.12
CA ILE A 194 -11.01 1.89 -1.04
C ILE A 194 -11.71 2.19 0.29
N ASP A 195 -11.89 1.16 1.13
CA ASP A 195 -12.39 1.38 2.49
C ASP A 195 -11.31 1.90 3.44
N ASN A 196 -11.15 3.23 3.47
CA ASN A 196 -10.28 3.92 4.43
C ASN A 196 -11.03 4.40 5.68
N THR A 197 -12.16 3.77 6.05
CA THR A 197 -12.94 4.21 7.21
C THR A 197 -12.16 4.12 8.52
N PHE A 198 -11.32 3.08 8.69
CA PHE A 198 -10.43 2.93 9.84
C PHE A 198 -9.47 4.13 10.02
N LEU A 199 -9.06 4.76 8.91
CA LEU A 199 -8.21 5.94 8.91
C LEU A 199 -9.00 7.26 9.02
N GLY A 200 -10.31 7.20 9.29
CA GLY A 200 -11.20 8.35 9.29
C GLY A 200 -11.39 9.00 7.91
N ARG A 201 -11.07 8.30 6.82
CA ARG A 201 -11.01 8.81 5.45
C ARG A 201 -12.03 8.12 4.55
N GLN A 202 -13.28 8.08 5.00
CA GLN A 202 -14.34 7.44 4.23
C GLN A 202 -14.67 8.25 2.96
N THR A 203 -14.67 7.57 1.83
CA THR A 203 -15.12 8.10 0.54
C THR A 203 -16.51 7.56 0.23
N HIS A 204 -17.22 8.19 -0.71
CA HIS A 204 -18.52 7.66 -1.15
C HIS A 204 -18.39 6.26 -1.80
N ASN A 205 -17.44 6.09 -2.72
CA ASN A 205 -17.26 4.83 -3.44
C ASN A 205 -16.66 3.74 -2.52
N GLY A 206 -15.77 4.13 -1.60
CA GLY A 206 -15.21 3.26 -0.57
C GLY A 206 -16.26 2.73 0.40
N LYS A 207 -17.29 3.53 0.73
CA LYS A 207 -18.44 3.04 1.50
C LYS A 207 -19.20 1.93 0.77
N ILE A 208 -19.42 2.08 -0.55
CA ILE A 208 -20.09 1.08 -1.38
C ILE A 208 -19.24 -0.20 -1.44
N LEU A 209 -17.94 -0.07 -1.68
CA LEU A 209 -17.02 -1.20 -1.68
C LEU A 209 -17.03 -1.93 -0.35
N ARG A 210 -16.94 -1.21 0.78
CA ARG A 210 -17.02 -1.78 2.12
C ARG A 210 -18.30 -2.59 2.29
N THR A 211 -19.46 -2.04 1.94
CA THR A 211 -20.73 -2.77 2.01
C THR A 211 -20.69 -4.07 1.21
N ALA A 212 -20.09 -4.05 0.01
CA ALA A 212 -19.95 -5.26 -0.80
C ALA A 212 -19.01 -6.29 -0.21
N LYS A 213 -17.82 -5.85 0.22
CA LYS A 213 -16.80 -6.71 0.82
C LYS A 213 -17.28 -7.32 2.13
N GLU A 214 -17.88 -6.54 3.03
CA GLU A 214 -18.43 -7.04 4.29
C GLU A 214 -19.57 -8.04 4.06
N ALA A 215 -20.48 -7.76 3.13
CA ALA A 215 -21.57 -8.68 2.81
C ALA A 215 -21.04 -10.02 2.28
N LEU A 216 -20.15 -10.01 1.28
CA LEU A 216 -19.54 -11.24 0.76
C LEU A 216 -18.71 -11.95 1.84
N GLY A 217 -18.00 -11.17 2.67
CA GLY A 217 -17.22 -11.66 3.78
C GLY A 217 -18.05 -12.47 4.76
N LYS A 218 -19.31 -12.09 5.05
CA LYS A 218 -20.22 -12.83 5.95
C LYS A 218 -20.49 -14.27 5.50
N GLU A 219 -20.47 -14.55 4.20
CA GLU A 219 -20.67 -15.90 3.66
C GLU A 219 -19.44 -16.80 3.80
N LEU A 220 -18.25 -16.21 3.94
CA LEU A 220 -16.99 -16.94 4.07
C LEU A 220 -16.77 -17.46 5.49
N SER A 221 -16.00 -18.54 5.61
CA SER A 221 -15.37 -18.90 6.88
C SER A 221 -14.37 -17.82 7.29
N LEU A 222 -14.10 -17.71 8.60
CA LEU A 222 -13.10 -16.77 9.10
C LEU A 222 -11.70 -17.12 8.58
N ASP A 223 -11.40 -18.41 8.47
CA ASP A 223 -10.11 -18.89 7.98
C ASP A 223 -9.87 -18.49 6.51
N GLU A 224 -10.88 -18.61 5.64
CA GLU A 224 -10.73 -18.22 4.23
C GLU A 224 -10.66 -16.70 4.07
N LYS A 225 -11.44 -15.96 4.87
CA LYS A 225 -11.38 -14.49 4.92
C LYS A 225 -9.98 -14.00 5.35
N ASP A 226 -9.39 -14.64 6.35
CA ASP A 226 -8.05 -14.36 6.84
C ASP A 226 -7.00 -14.72 5.80
N ARG A 227 -7.07 -15.92 5.23
CA ARG A 227 -6.16 -16.39 4.19
C ARG A 227 -6.09 -15.41 3.02
N ILE A 228 -7.24 -14.94 2.52
CA ILE A 228 -7.29 -13.93 1.44
C ILE A 228 -6.69 -12.59 1.90
N HIS A 229 -7.06 -12.12 3.08
CA HIS A 229 -6.59 -10.82 3.56
C HIS A 229 -5.07 -10.81 3.79
N SER A 230 -4.57 -11.79 4.56
CA SER A 230 -3.17 -11.92 4.95
C SER A 230 -2.29 -12.13 3.72
N ALA A 231 -2.67 -13.01 2.78
CA ALA A 231 -1.87 -13.22 1.57
C ALA A 231 -1.67 -11.93 0.74
N ILE A 232 -2.73 -11.14 0.53
CA ILE A 232 -2.61 -9.88 -0.24
C ILE A 232 -1.82 -8.83 0.54
N ALA A 233 -2.01 -8.77 1.86
CA ALA A 233 -1.29 -7.85 2.74
C ALA A 233 0.21 -8.16 2.79
N ASP A 234 0.57 -9.42 2.99
CA ASP A 234 1.96 -9.90 3.08
C ASP A 234 2.72 -9.60 1.78
N ILE A 235 2.13 -9.95 0.63
CA ILE A 235 2.67 -9.59 -0.70
C ILE A 235 2.92 -8.08 -0.76
N SER A 236 1.94 -7.27 -0.38
CA SER A 236 2.06 -5.81 -0.47
C SER A 236 3.15 -5.25 0.43
N ILE A 237 3.25 -5.74 1.67
CA ILE A 237 4.26 -5.34 2.65
C ILE A 237 5.66 -5.71 2.16
N GLU A 238 5.85 -6.90 1.62
CA GLU A 238 7.15 -7.35 1.13
C GLU A 238 7.66 -6.49 -0.03
N TRP A 239 6.79 -6.15 -0.99
CA TRP A 239 7.15 -5.24 -2.09
C TRP A 239 7.41 -3.80 -1.62
N ASP A 240 6.68 -3.31 -0.62
CA ASP A 240 6.94 -2.00 -0.02
C ASP A 240 8.31 -1.99 0.71
N ASN A 241 8.69 -3.09 1.37
CA ASN A 241 10.00 -3.27 1.98
C ASN A 241 11.13 -3.31 0.95
N ILE A 242 10.95 -4.04 -0.16
CA ILE A 242 11.91 -4.08 -1.29
C ILE A 242 12.14 -2.67 -1.85
N LEU A 243 11.08 -1.89 -2.06
CA LEU A 243 11.20 -0.52 -2.54
C LEU A 243 11.92 0.39 -1.53
N ASN A 244 11.65 0.22 -0.24
CA ASN A 244 12.34 0.95 0.81
C ASN A 244 13.84 0.59 0.86
N ASN A 245 14.19 -0.69 0.71
CA ASN A 245 15.57 -1.16 0.60
C ASN A 245 16.27 -0.57 -0.63
N ALA A 246 15.59 -0.49 -1.77
CA ALA A 246 16.11 0.18 -2.96
C ALA A 246 16.42 1.65 -2.70
N ARG A 247 15.51 2.38 -2.01
CA ARG A 247 15.74 3.77 -1.60
C ARG A 247 17.00 3.91 -0.74
N LEU A 248 17.11 3.11 0.32
CA LEU A 248 18.26 3.14 1.24
C LEU A 248 19.57 2.84 0.52
N LEU A 249 19.58 1.83 -0.36
CA LEU A 249 20.75 1.46 -1.13
C LEU A 249 21.19 2.59 -2.07
N LEU A 250 20.29 3.16 -2.86
CA LEU A 250 20.63 4.23 -3.80
C LEU A 250 21.16 5.48 -3.08
N ASP A 251 20.52 5.86 -1.96
CA ASP A 251 20.98 6.99 -1.15
C ASP A 251 22.39 6.74 -0.58
N PHE A 252 22.66 5.53 -0.10
CA PHE A 252 23.97 5.12 0.39
C PHE A 252 25.05 5.14 -0.71
N LEU A 253 24.77 4.53 -1.87
CA LEU A 253 25.72 4.47 -2.99
C LEU A 253 26.12 5.88 -3.43
N HIS A 254 25.14 6.78 -3.55
CA HIS A 254 25.40 8.17 -3.87
C HIS A 254 26.29 8.87 -2.83
N ASP A 255 25.97 8.74 -1.55
CA ASP A 255 26.66 9.46 -0.47
C ASP A 255 28.11 9.03 -0.31
N TYR A 256 28.44 7.79 -0.66
CA TYR A 256 29.79 7.25 -0.62
C TYR A 256 30.51 7.29 -1.98
N GLY A 257 29.87 7.80 -3.02
CA GLY A 257 30.46 7.96 -4.36
C GLY A 257 30.61 6.65 -5.14
N PHE A 258 29.78 5.66 -4.84
CA PHE A 258 29.65 4.42 -5.60
C PHE A 258 28.71 4.60 -6.80
N ASP A 259 28.82 3.73 -7.80
CA ASP A 259 27.91 3.73 -8.94
C ASP A 259 26.53 3.20 -8.54
N TYR A 260 25.52 4.04 -8.73
CA TYR A 260 24.12 3.70 -8.51
C TYR A 260 23.37 3.44 -9.83
N ASN A 261 23.97 3.75 -10.99
CA ASN A 261 23.29 3.61 -12.28
C ASN A 261 23.12 2.14 -12.68
N SER A 262 24.09 1.30 -12.29
CA SER A 262 24.07 -0.15 -12.47
C SER A 262 23.09 -0.90 -11.57
N VAL A 263 22.42 -0.22 -10.63
CA VAL A 263 21.41 -0.86 -9.77
C VAL A 263 20.16 -1.17 -10.61
N GLU A 264 19.85 -2.45 -10.73
CA GLU A 264 18.65 -2.97 -11.36
C GLU A 264 17.98 -3.97 -10.41
N LEU A 265 16.67 -3.85 -10.21
CA LEU A 265 15.92 -4.73 -9.32
C LEU A 265 15.85 -6.16 -9.85
N ILE A 266 15.56 -6.27 -11.14
CA ILE A 266 15.41 -7.50 -11.90
C ILE A 266 15.94 -7.22 -13.31
N GLN A 267 16.40 -8.26 -14.01
CA GLN A 267 16.85 -8.12 -15.39
C GLN A 267 15.70 -7.62 -16.29
N SER A 268 16.02 -6.65 -17.15
CA SER A 268 15.10 -6.15 -18.17
C SER A 268 15.23 -6.98 -19.47
N PRO A 269 14.13 -7.37 -20.13
CA PRO A 269 12.73 -7.07 -19.80
C PRO A 269 12.21 -7.89 -18.61
N ILE A 270 11.20 -7.36 -17.91
CA ILE A 270 10.56 -8.05 -16.77
C ILE A 270 10.08 -9.43 -17.25
N PRO A 271 10.53 -10.51 -16.60
CA PRO A 271 10.17 -11.87 -16.95
C PRO A 271 8.67 -12.10 -16.72
N ILE A 272 8.04 -12.87 -17.61
CA ILE A 272 6.61 -13.17 -17.53
C ILE A 272 6.45 -14.54 -16.89
N TYR A 273 5.73 -14.58 -15.77
CA TYR A 273 5.29 -15.86 -15.19
C TYR A 273 4.19 -16.46 -16.08
N ALA A 274 4.51 -17.59 -16.71
CA ALA A 274 3.55 -18.47 -17.37
C ALA A 274 3.10 -19.54 -16.38
N SER A 275 1.81 -19.54 -16.02
CA SER A 275 1.24 -20.61 -15.19
C SER A 275 0.89 -21.80 -16.08
N ASP A 276 1.42 -22.97 -15.74
CA ASP A 276 0.96 -24.27 -16.27
C ASP A 276 -0.13 -24.90 -15.38
N ASN A 277 -0.42 -24.30 -14.23
CA ASN A 277 -1.38 -24.82 -13.26
C ASN A 277 -2.80 -24.47 -13.69
N GLY A 278 -3.61 -25.49 -13.94
CA GLY A 278 -5.03 -25.36 -14.20
C GLY A 278 -5.76 -24.73 -13.01
N ASN A 279 -6.82 -23.98 -13.31
CA ASN A 279 -7.72 -23.33 -12.34
C ASN A 279 -7.86 -24.16 -11.06
N THR A 280 -7.29 -23.69 -9.94
CA THR A 280 -7.71 -24.18 -8.63
C THR A 280 -9.18 -23.85 -8.49
N HIS A 281 -10.00 -24.86 -8.20
CA HIS A 281 -11.43 -24.66 -8.02
C HIS A 281 -11.66 -23.75 -6.81
N GLN A 282 -12.37 -22.64 -7.04
CA GLN A 282 -12.68 -21.65 -6.02
C GLN A 282 -14.16 -21.29 -6.17
N TYR A 283 -14.89 -21.26 -5.05
CA TYR A 283 -16.34 -21.04 -5.11
C TYR A 283 -16.66 -19.60 -5.52
N PRO A 284 -17.82 -19.34 -6.15
CA PRO A 284 -18.17 -18.02 -6.69
C PRO A 284 -18.06 -16.85 -5.69
N VAL A 285 -18.49 -17.03 -4.45
CA VAL A 285 -18.43 -15.97 -3.43
C VAL A 285 -16.99 -15.73 -2.95
N GLU A 286 -16.20 -16.80 -2.77
CA GLU A 286 -14.76 -16.71 -2.47
C GLU A 286 -14.04 -15.92 -3.56
N ARG A 287 -14.32 -16.25 -4.83
CA ARG A 287 -13.74 -15.57 -5.98
C ARG A 287 -14.15 -14.10 -6.05
N LEU A 288 -15.41 -13.76 -5.80
CA LEU A 288 -15.88 -12.37 -5.75
C LEU A 288 -15.21 -11.58 -4.61
N TYR A 289 -15.09 -12.18 -3.43
CA TYR A 289 -14.44 -11.56 -2.29
C TYR A 289 -12.95 -11.32 -2.56
N LEU A 290 -12.26 -12.30 -3.17
CA LEU A 290 -10.89 -12.15 -3.62
C LEU A 290 -10.75 -11.00 -4.62
N ILE A 291 -11.58 -10.97 -5.67
CA ILE A 291 -11.53 -9.91 -6.69
C ILE A 291 -11.72 -8.52 -6.07
N ILE A 292 -12.72 -8.35 -5.19
CA ILE A 292 -12.96 -7.05 -4.54
C ILE A 292 -11.80 -6.68 -3.63
N SER A 293 -11.23 -7.65 -2.90
CA SER A 293 -10.07 -7.42 -2.04
C SER A 293 -8.82 -7.03 -2.84
N GLN A 294 -8.53 -7.73 -3.94
CA GLN A 294 -7.45 -7.38 -4.87
C GLN A 294 -7.60 -5.97 -5.40
N ARG A 295 -8.83 -5.55 -5.75
CA ARG A 295 -9.12 -4.24 -6.34
C ARG A 295 -8.93 -3.07 -5.37
N GLU A 296 -8.99 -3.27 -4.06
CA GLU A 296 -8.60 -2.23 -3.10
C GLU A 296 -7.10 -1.92 -3.21
N TYR A 297 -6.26 -2.95 -3.22
CA TYR A 297 -4.80 -2.81 -3.37
C TYR A 297 -4.45 -2.29 -4.77
N TRP A 298 -5.13 -2.80 -5.79
CA TRP A 298 -4.96 -2.35 -7.15
C TRP A 298 -5.35 -0.87 -7.33
N GLY A 299 -6.38 -0.41 -6.62
CA GLY A 299 -6.80 1.00 -6.66
C GLY A 299 -5.72 1.96 -6.16
N ASN A 300 -5.03 1.59 -5.08
CA ASN A 300 -3.86 2.35 -4.62
C ASN A 300 -2.75 2.32 -5.67
N LEU A 301 -2.45 1.15 -6.22
CA LEU A 301 -1.36 0.95 -7.17
C LEU A 301 -1.58 1.72 -8.48
N LEU A 302 -2.76 1.67 -9.09
CA LEU A 302 -3.04 2.39 -10.34
C LEU A 302 -2.91 3.89 -10.20
N ASP A 303 -3.39 4.43 -9.08
CA ASP A 303 -3.33 5.87 -8.83
C ASP A 303 -1.88 6.32 -8.55
N ILE A 304 -1.07 5.51 -7.85
CA ILE A 304 0.37 5.78 -7.69
C ILE A 304 1.07 5.75 -9.05
N VAL A 305 0.81 4.74 -9.88
CA VAL A 305 1.35 4.62 -11.23
C VAL A 305 0.95 5.83 -12.09
N PHE A 306 -0.31 6.24 -12.02
CA PHE A 306 -0.80 7.44 -12.69
C PHE A 306 -0.02 8.68 -12.23
N VAL A 307 0.08 8.87 -10.91
CA VAL A 307 0.82 9.98 -10.31
C VAL A 307 2.28 9.96 -10.77
N ASN A 308 2.95 8.81 -10.79
CA ASN A 308 4.35 8.67 -11.17
C ASN A 308 4.62 8.92 -12.65
N LYS A 309 3.62 8.66 -13.52
CA LYS A 309 3.68 8.96 -14.96
C LYS A 309 3.57 10.45 -15.29
N ILE A 310 3.08 11.29 -14.37
CA ILE A 310 3.02 12.73 -14.60
C ILE A 310 4.44 13.28 -14.75
N GLN A 311 4.77 13.74 -15.95
CA GLN A 311 6.04 14.41 -16.23
C GLN A 311 5.92 15.88 -15.87
N ASN A 312 6.86 16.37 -15.06
CA ASN A 312 6.94 17.79 -14.71
C ASN A 312 8.11 18.43 -15.46
N SER A 313 7.82 19.51 -16.18
CA SER A 313 8.82 20.39 -16.78
C SER A 313 9.40 21.40 -15.77
N ASN A 314 9.24 21.13 -14.47
CA ASN A 314 9.79 22.00 -13.44
C ASN A 314 11.31 21.93 -13.46
N ASP A 315 11.95 23.08 -13.25
CA ASP A 315 13.39 23.19 -13.05
C ASP A 315 13.75 22.71 -11.62
N TYR A 316 14.62 21.72 -11.53
CA TYR A 316 15.14 21.14 -10.29
C TYR A 316 16.63 21.44 -10.08
N ASP A 317 17.20 22.38 -10.83
CA ASP A 317 18.59 22.77 -10.69
C ASP A 317 18.79 23.62 -9.42
N VAL A 318 19.73 23.18 -8.58
CA VAL A 318 20.14 23.87 -7.35
C VAL A 318 21.65 24.03 -7.40
N CYS A 319 22.14 25.26 -7.22
CA CYS A 319 23.57 25.51 -7.30
C CYS A 319 24.33 24.77 -6.17
N PRO A 320 25.54 24.24 -6.42
CA PRO A 320 26.28 23.43 -5.44
C PRO A 320 26.51 24.11 -4.08
N GLU A 321 26.76 25.43 -4.08
CA GLU A 321 26.90 26.21 -2.84
C GLU A 321 25.66 26.09 -1.93
N LEU A 322 24.46 26.18 -2.52
CA LEU A 322 23.21 26.08 -1.77
C LEU A 322 22.90 24.63 -1.37
N VAL A 323 23.30 23.64 -2.17
CA VAL A 323 23.13 22.21 -1.83
C VAL A 323 23.84 21.89 -0.52
N GLU A 324 25.08 22.34 -0.35
CA GLU A 324 25.83 22.10 0.89
C GLU A 324 25.19 22.81 2.10
N GLU A 325 24.67 24.03 1.92
CA GLU A 325 23.90 24.71 2.98
C GLU A 325 22.57 23.97 3.30
N MET A 326 21.87 23.45 2.29
CA MET A 326 20.58 22.79 2.45
C MET A 326 20.68 21.42 3.13
N LYS A 327 21.79 20.69 2.97
CA LYS A 327 22.05 19.45 3.72
C LYS A 327 22.01 19.67 5.23
N ALA A 328 22.49 20.81 5.72
CA ALA A 328 22.44 21.13 7.15
C ALA A 328 21.00 21.36 7.67
N LEU A 329 20.06 21.75 6.80
CA LEU A 329 18.66 21.99 7.16
C LEU A 329 17.92 20.71 7.54
N ILE A 330 18.40 19.53 7.12
CA ILE A 330 17.87 18.22 7.52
C ILE A 330 17.92 18.05 9.04
N HIS A 331 18.99 18.53 9.67
CA HIS A 331 19.23 18.37 11.10
C HIS A 331 18.56 19.45 11.96
N THR A 332 17.89 20.42 11.33
CA THR A 332 17.19 21.48 12.05
C THR A 332 15.72 21.11 12.22
N SER A 333 15.37 20.67 13.44
CA SER A 333 14.02 20.21 13.73
C SER A 333 12.99 21.34 13.77
N VAL A 334 11.79 21.07 13.25
CA VAL A 334 10.65 21.99 13.25
C VAL A 334 9.46 21.34 13.93
N ASP A 335 8.99 21.90 15.04
CA ASP A 335 7.74 21.46 15.68
C ASP A 335 6.55 21.62 14.72
N LEU A 336 6.04 20.49 14.22
CA LEU A 336 4.97 20.45 13.25
C LEU A 336 3.67 21.06 13.77
N ASN A 337 3.44 21.06 15.09
CA ASN A 337 2.25 21.69 15.69
C ASN A 337 2.30 23.23 15.61
N ASN A 338 3.50 23.80 15.51
CA ASN A 338 3.74 25.24 15.43
C ASN A 338 4.40 25.65 14.10
N ALA A 339 4.38 24.78 13.09
CA ALA A 339 5.11 24.99 11.85
C ALA A 339 4.70 26.28 11.11
N GLU A 340 3.42 26.67 11.14
CA GLU A 340 2.99 27.93 10.54
C GLU A 340 3.67 29.15 11.17
N LYS A 341 3.71 29.20 12.50
CA LYS A 341 4.38 30.27 13.24
C LYS A 341 5.87 30.25 12.95
N TYR A 342 6.47 29.06 12.97
CA TYR A 342 7.88 28.85 12.63
C TYR A 342 8.24 29.46 11.27
N ILE A 343 7.46 29.13 10.23
CA ILE A 343 7.64 29.64 8.87
C ILE A 343 7.53 31.17 8.85
N LYS A 344 6.56 31.75 9.55
CA LYS A 344 6.35 33.20 9.56
C LYS A 344 7.49 33.97 10.23
N ASP A 345 7.98 33.45 11.35
CA ASP A 345 9.06 34.03 12.14
C ASP A 345 10.40 33.92 11.41
N ASN A 346 10.63 32.80 10.69
CA ASN A 346 11.86 32.54 9.94
C ASN A 346 11.81 32.94 8.46
N ALA A 347 10.71 33.55 7.99
CA ALA A 347 10.46 33.78 6.55
C ALA A 347 11.60 34.50 5.82
N LEU A 348 12.25 35.47 6.45
CA LEU A 348 13.38 36.20 5.85
C LEU A 348 14.55 35.26 5.55
N ARG A 349 14.96 34.44 6.53
CA ARG A 349 16.05 33.47 6.37
C ARG A 349 15.68 32.39 5.35
N LEU A 350 14.47 31.84 5.44
CA LEU A 350 13.99 30.79 4.55
C LEU A 350 13.89 31.26 3.08
N SER A 351 13.66 32.54 2.84
CA SER A 351 13.48 33.09 1.49
C SER A 351 14.68 32.81 0.57
N ARG A 352 15.91 32.85 1.08
CA ARG A 352 17.12 32.52 0.31
C ARG A 352 17.04 31.11 -0.29
N TYR A 353 16.62 30.15 0.52
CA TYR A 353 16.50 28.75 0.13
C TYR A 353 15.26 28.50 -0.74
N VAL A 354 14.16 29.18 -0.47
CA VAL A 354 12.91 29.03 -1.23
C VAL A 354 13.01 29.61 -2.64
N TYR A 355 13.70 30.73 -2.84
CA TYR A 355 13.83 31.38 -4.16
C TYR A 355 15.18 31.09 -4.84
N LEU A 356 16.05 30.29 -4.21
CA LEU A 356 17.35 29.89 -4.74
C LEU A 356 18.25 31.09 -5.14
N ARG A 357 18.15 32.22 -4.41
CA ARG A 357 18.90 33.46 -4.72
C ARG A 357 19.37 34.20 -3.48
N LYS A 358 20.50 34.91 -3.61
CA LYS A 358 21.12 35.69 -2.52
C LYS A 358 20.32 36.95 -2.18
N GLU A 359 19.77 37.64 -3.17
CA GLU A 359 19.00 38.87 -2.97
C GLU A 359 17.50 38.58 -2.77
N ILE A 360 16.97 38.97 -1.61
CA ILE A 360 15.57 38.73 -1.21
C ILE A 360 14.80 40.05 -1.12
N THR A 361 13.62 40.08 -1.74
CA THR A 361 12.73 41.24 -1.71
C THR A 361 11.75 41.15 -0.54
N LYS A 362 11.18 42.29 -0.14
CA LYS A 362 10.09 42.32 0.86
C LYS A 362 8.87 41.51 0.42
N GLU A 363 8.62 41.45 -0.89
CA GLU A 363 7.49 40.71 -1.45
C GLU A 363 7.67 39.19 -1.32
N ASP A 364 8.90 38.69 -1.51
CA ASP A 364 9.23 37.28 -1.32
C ASP A 364 8.89 36.79 0.09
N VAL A 365 9.30 37.57 1.09
CA VAL A 365 9.05 37.31 2.51
C VAL A 365 7.55 37.38 2.81
N ARG A 366 6.85 38.38 2.26
CA ARG A 366 5.39 38.53 2.42
C ARG A 366 4.65 37.32 1.85
N ARG A 367 5.07 36.82 0.69
CA ARG A 367 4.46 35.67 0.02
C ARG A 367 4.65 34.38 0.82
N ILE A 368 5.84 34.11 1.37
CA ILE A 368 6.08 32.97 2.27
C ILE A 368 5.17 33.04 3.49
N ARG A 369 5.10 34.19 4.18
CA ARG A 369 4.22 34.39 5.33
C ARG A 369 2.74 34.14 5.01
N THR A 370 2.32 34.53 3.81
CA THR A 370 0.94 34.35 3.32
C THR A 370 0.62 32.87 3.12
N PHE A 371 1.60 32.06 2.68
CA PHE A 371 1.39 30.64 2.38
C PHE A 371 1.69 29.67 3.53
N ALA A 372 2.26 30.16 4.64
CA ALA A 372 2.60 29.34 5.81
C ALA A 372 1.46 28.43 6.30
N HIS A 373 0.23 28.95 6.34
CA HIS A 373 -0.96 28.18 6.79
C HIS A 373 -1.26 26.93 5.94
N LYS A 374 -0.79 26.88 4.68
CA LYS A 374 -1.02 25.74 3.78
C LYS A 374 -0.16 24.53 4.13
N PHE A 375 0.92 24.71 4.89
CA PHE A 375 1.82 23.62 5.25
C PHE A 375 1.12 22.55 6.09
N GLN A 376 0.23 22.95 7.02
CA GLN A 376 -0.53 22.00 7.83
C GLN A 376 -1.40 21.08 6.96
N LYS A 377 -1.98 21.63 5.89
CA LYS A 377 -2.77 20.83 4.94
C LYS A 377 -1.90 19.85 4.17
N PHE A 378 -0.69 20.25 3.80
CA PHE A 378 0.29 19.35 3.19
C PHE A 378 0.71 18.21 4.13
N LEU A 379 0.93 18.47 5.43
CA LEU A 379 1.24 17.41 6.40
C LEU A 379 0.12 16.36 6.47
N ASN A 380 -1.15 16.77 6.33
CA ASN A 380 -2.27 15.83 6.25
C ASN A 380 -2.22 14.96 4.97
N PHE A 381 -1.65 15.46 3.87
CA PHE A 381 -1.42 14.69 2.65
C PHE A 381 -0.30 13.67 2.83
N CYS A 382 0.76 13.98 3.59
CA CYS A 382 1.82 13.02 3.92
C CYS A 382 1.27 11.76 4.59
N ASN A 383 0.35 11.93 5.55
CA ASN A 383 -0.33 10.81 6.21
C ASN A 383 -1.15 9.94 5.22
N ARG A 384 -1.51 10.43 4.02
CA ARG A 384 -2.17 9.64 2.98
C ARG A 384 -1.19 8.87 2.12
N ALA A 385 -0.02 9.45 1.87
CA ALA A 385 1.04 8.80 1.10
C ALA A 385 1.69 7.66 1.87
N ASN A 386 1.97 7.87 3.16
CA ASN A 386 2.39 6.79 4.02
C ASN A 386 1.99 7.13 5.47
N TRP A 387 1.18 6.25 6.07
CA TRP A 387 0.64 6.46 7.41
C TRP A 387 1.67 6.22 8.52
N VAL A 388 2.71 5.44 8.21
CA VAL A 388 3.78 5.01 9.12
C VAL A 388 4.94 6.01 9.15
N ILE A 389 4.95 7.03 8.28
CA ILE A 389 6.02 8.04 8.27
C ILE A 389 6.17 8.58 9.69
N ASP A 390 7.34 8.37 10.29
CA ASP A 390 7.65 9.01 11.56
C ASP A 390 7.64 10.51 11.30
N LYS A 391 6.73 11.23 11.98
CA LYS A 391 6.63 12.68 11.85
C LYS A 391 7.97 13.37 12.10
N LYS A 392 8.86 12.77 12.91
CA LYS A 392 10.23 13.27 13.12
C LYS A 392 11.06 13.28 11.84
N GLU A 393 10.90 12.31 10.95
CA GLU A 393 11.64 12.23 9.67
C GLU A 393 11.30 13.41 8.74
N ILE A 394 10.07 13.91 8.80
CA ILE A 394 9.61 15.07 8.00
C ILE A 394 9.55 16.38 8.80
N SER A 395 9.91 16.35 10.09
CA SER A 395 9.91 17.49 11.03
C SER A 395 11.22 18.27 10.93
N ASN A 396 11.59 18.69 9.73
CA ASN A 396 12.81 19.44 9.49
C ASN A 396 12.61 20.65 8.57
N GLU A 397 13.54 21.60 8.63
CA GLU A 397 13.49 22.82 7.83
C GLU A 397 13.56 22.56 6.33
N LEU A 398 14.29 21.54 5.90
CA LEU A 398 14.40 21.20 4.49
C LEU A 398 13.03 20.81 3.91
N GLN A 399 12.20 20.10 4.67
CA GLN A 399 10.83 19.77 4.28
C GLN A 399 9.98 21.03 4.06
N VAL A 400 10.11 22.01 4.96
CA VAL A 400 9.42 23.30 4.87
C VAL A 400 9.85 24.07 3.62
N VAL A 401 11.15 24.15 3.37
CA VAL A 401 11.71 24.82 2.17
C VAL A 401 11.22 24.13 0.90
N SER A 402 11.29 22.81 0.84
CA SER A 402 10.89 22.01 -0.31
C SER A 402 9.39 22.16 -0.61
N PHE A 403 8.55 22.22 0.43
CA PHE A 403 7.13 22.53 0.29
C PHE A 403 6.90 23.93 -0.29
N LEU A 404 7.57 24.94 0.27
CA LEU A 404 7.41 26.32 -0.19
C LEU A 404 7.90 26.50 -1.64
N GLN A 405 8.99 25.82 -2.03
CA GLN A 405 9.44 25.77 -3.42
C GLN A 405 8.39 25.14 -4.34
N ALA A 406 7.87 23.95 -4.00
CA ALA A 406 6.83 23.30 -4.80
C ALA A 406 5.54 24.15 -4.89
N LEU A 407 5.25 24.95 -3.86
CA LEU A 407 4.10 25.84 -3.85
C LEU A 407 4.32 27.13 -4.64
N ILE A 408 5.54 27.68 -4.66
CA ILE A 408 5.82 29.02 -5.19
C ILE A 408 6.46 28.98 -6.58
N LEU A 409 7.42 28.07 -6.79
CA LEU A 409 8.25 28.00 -7.99
C LEU A 409 7.66 27.10 -9.07
N ASP A 410 7.00 26.01 -8.70
CA ASP A 410 6.39 25.09 -9.69
C ASP A 410 5.25 25.78 -10.46
N ASN A 411 4.88 25.18 -11.59
CA ASN A 411 3.81 25.68 -12.46
C ASN A 411 2.50 25.92 -11.70
N GLN A 412 2.11 27.19 -11.58
CA GLN A 412 0.90 27.63 -10.87
C GLN A 412 -0.41 27.36 -11.64
N SER A 413 -0.31 27.07 -12.93
CA SER A 413 -1.43 26.80 -13.84
C SER A 413 -1.66 25.31 -14.11
N GLU A 414 -0.88 24.45 -13.46
CA GLU A 414 -0.91 23.00 -13.64
C GLU A 414 -2.30 22.39 -13.34
N SER A 415 -2.78 21.57 -14.28
CA SER A 415 -4.02 20.80 -14.17
C SER A 415 -3.73 19.34 -13.81
N PHE A 416 -4.62 18.74 -13.04
CA PHE A 416 -4.57 17.34 -12.65
C PHE A 416 -5.70 16.56 -13.33
N ASP A 417 -5.36 15.82 -14.39
CA ASP A 417 -6.31 15.09 -15.23
C ASP A 417 -6.65 13.70 -14.65
N TYR A 418 -7.31 13.72 -13.50
CA TYR A 418 -7.65 12.50 -12.78
C TYR A 418 -9.16 12.25 -12.80
N THR A 419 -9.55 11.06 -13.24
CA THR A 419 -10.95 10.64 -13.35
C THR A 419 -11.15 9.30 -12.67
N TYR A 420 -12.24 9.17 -11.92
CA TYR A 420 -12.70 7.92 -11.29
C TYR A 420 -14.22 7.75 -11.49
N HIS A 421 -14.79 6.62 -11.06
CA HIS A 421 -16.22 6.37 -11.18
C HIS A 421 -17.07 7.48 -10.51
N ASP A 422 -18.08 8.00 -11.23
CA ASP A 422 -18.92 9.16 -10.85
C ASP A 422 -18.16 10.48 -10.66
N TYR A 423 -16.95 10.62 -11.21
CA TYR A 423 -16.20 11.88 -11.13
C TYR A 423 -16.95 13.04 -11.80
N GLN A 424 -17.51 12.82 -12.99
CA GLN A 424 -18.17 13.87 -13.77
C GLN A 424 -19.47 14.38 -13.12
N ASP A 425 -20.15 13.53 -12.35
CA ASP A 425 -21.33 13.94 -11.57
C ASP A 425 -20.95 14.86 -10.40
N LYS A 426 -19.69 14.76 -9.93
CA LYS A 426 -19.17 15.52 -8.78
C LYS A 426 -18.33 16.74 -9.19
N SER A 427 -17.72 16.74 -10.37
CA SER A 427 -16.87 17.84 -10.86
C SER A 427 -17.00 18.06 -12.36
N LYS A 428 -17.32 19.32 -12.74
CA LYS A 428 -17.47 19.74 -14.15
C LYS A 428 -16.17 20.20 -14.81
N HIS A 429 -15.11 20.44 -14.05
CA HIS A 429 -13.84 21.00 -14.54
C HIS A 429 -12.65 20.25 -13.98
N MET A 430 -11.57 20.18 -14.77
CA MET A 430 -10.27 19.66 -14.31
C MET A 430 -9.79 20.46 -13.10
N MET A 431 -9.32 19.73 -12.08
CA MET A 431 -8.81 20.36 -10.87
C MET A 431 -7.44 20.97 -11.14
N ARG A 432 -7.24 22.23 -10.72
CA ARG A 432 -5.90 22.80 -10.66
C ARG A 432 -5.16 22.23 -9.47
N VAL A 433 -3.90 21.83 -9.64
CA VAL A 433 -3.07 21.25 -8.57
C VAL A 433 -3.00 22.18 -7.35
N GLN A 434 -2.81 23.48 -7.61
CA GLN A 434 -2.76 24.52 -6.57
C GLN A 434 -4.09 24.77 -5.84
N ALA A 435 -5.23 24.32 -6.38
CA ALA A 435 -6.52 24.45 -5.69
C ALA A 435 -6.62 23.49 -4.51
N ALA A 436 -5.89 22.37 -4.53
CA ALA A 436 -5.88 21.39 -3.43
C ALA A 436 -5.49 22.01 -2.09
N LEU A 437 -4.64 23.05 -2.09
CA LEU A 437 -4.16 23.72 -0.89
C LEU A 437 -4.97 24.98 -0.49
N LYS A 438 -6.05 25.32 -1.21
CA LYS A 438 -6.78 26.59 -0.99
C LYS A 438 -8.07 26.47 -0.17
N SER A 439 -8.77 25.35 -0.24
CA SER A 439 -10.10 25.18 0.37
C SER A 439 -10.14 24.00 1.32
N ASP A 440 -10.98 24.02 2.36
CA ASP A 440 -11.21 22.86 3.24
C ASP A 440 -12.02 21.73 2.59
N LYS A 441 -12.36 21.87 1.31
CA LYS A 441 -13.00 20.80 0.54
C LYS A 441 -12.10 19.57 0.47
N ARG A 442 -12.75 18.40 0.43
CA ARG A 442 -12.12 17.11 0.17
C ARG A 442 -11.31 17.18 -1.12
N VAL A 443 -10.06 16.72 -1.03
CA VAL A 443 -9.13 16.63 -2.16
C VAL A 443 -9.06 15.15 -2.56
N PRO A 444 -9.15 14.81 -3.87
CA PRO A 444 -8.96 13.43 -4.32
C PRO A 444 -7.64 12.86 -3.82
N ASP A 445 -7.66 11.60 -3.40
CA ASP A 445 -6.51 10.98 -2.74
C ASP A 445 -5.27 10.97 -3.64
N ALA A 446 -5.42 10.64 -4.93
CA ALA A 446 -4.33 10.69 -5.90
C ALA A 446 -3.67 12.09 -6.00
N LEU A 447 -4.44 13.17 -5.86
CA LEU A 447 -3.90 14.55 -5.87
C LEU A 447 -3.14 14.87 -4.59
N GLN A 448 -3.51 14.26 -3.45
CA GLN A 448 -2.75 14.38 -2.20
C GLN A 448 -1.38 13.69 -2.35
N ILE A 449 -1.36 12.47 -2.89
CA ILE A 449 -0.12 11.74 -3.20
C ILE A 449 0.77 12.54 -4.16
N TYR A 450 0.16 13.12 -5.19
CA TYR A 450 0.90 13.93 -6.16
C TYR A 450 1.59 15.14 -5.51
N TRP A 451 0.93 15.81 -4.56
CA TRP A 451 1.55 16.87 -3.77
C TRP A 451 2.74 16.39 -2.95
N VAL A 452 2.62 15.22 -2.30
CA VAL A 452 3.74 14.59 -1.57
C VAL A 452 4.91 14.34 -2.52
N ARG A 453 4.67 13.74 -3.68
CA ARG A 453 5.69 13.52 -4.71
C ARG A 453 6.39 14.82 -5.11
N LYS A 454 5.66 15.89 -5.41
CA LYS A 454 6.25 17.19 -5.82
C LYS A 454 7.21 17.73 -4.78
N VAL A 455 6.84 17.65 -3.50
CA VAL A 455 7.69 18.10 -2.39
C VAL A 455 8.89 17.19 -2.21
N THR A 456 8.73 15.88 -2.33
CA THR A 456 9.83 14.91 -2.30
C THR A 456 10.83 15.15 -3.44
N ASP A 457 10.35 15.43 -4.66
CA ASP A 457 11.22 15.73 -5.80
C ASP A 457 12.05 17.01 -5.53
N ARG A 458 11.44 18.05 -4.94
CA ARG A 458 12.16 19.26 -4.47
C ARG A 458 13.15 18.94 -3.35
N TRP A 459 12.78 18.07 -2.41
CA TRP A 459 13.63 17.66 -1.30
C TRP A 459 14.91 16.99 -1.82
N TYR A 460 14.79 16.01 -2.73
CA TYR A 460 15.93 15.34 -3.34
C TYR A 460 16.79 16.31 -4.17
N ALA A 461 16.18 17.25 -4.90
CA ALA A 461 16.91 18.28 -5.64
C ALA A 461 17.73 19.20 -4.73
N ASN A 462 17.14 19.65 -3.62
CA ASN A 462 17.80 20.54 -2.66
C ASN A 462 19.05 19.93 -2.01
N VAL A 463 19.15 18.60 -1.94
CA VAL A 463 20.33 17.90 -1.39
C VAL A 463 21.26 17.35 -2.48
N GLY A 464 21.03 17.71 -3.74
CA GLY A 464 21.84 17.27 -4.88
C GLY A 464 21.60 15.83 -5.31
N LYS A 465 20.49 15.22 -4.91
CA LYS A 465 20.14 13.81 -5.16
C LYS A 465 18.98 13.63 -6.15
N TYR A 466 18.70 14.62 -7.01
CA TYR A 466 17.57 14.49 -7.94
C TYR A 466 17.72 13.34 -8.95
N ALA A 467 18.94 13.07 -9.41
CA ALA A 467 19.23 11.92 -10.28
C ALA A 467 18.91 10.59 -9.57
N ILE A 468 19.18 10.48 -8.27
CA ILE A 468 18.80 9.34 -7.45
C ILE A 468 17.29 9.16 -7.39
N ARG A 469 16.55 10.27 -7.22
CA ARG A 469 15.08 10.22 -7.25
C ARG A 469 14.54 9.77 -8.61
N LEU A 470 15.20 10.10 -9.72
CA LEU A 470 14.84 9.59 -11.05
C LEU A 470 15.05 8.07 -11.12
N LYS A 471 16.23 7.59 -10.71
CA LYS A 471 16.55 6.16 -10.69
C LYS A 471 15.61 5.36 -9.78
N LEU A 472 15.28 5.88 -8.60
CA LEU A 472 14.30 5.26 -7.70
C LEU A 472 12.91 5.14 -8.35
N ARG A 473 12.48 6.12 -9.16
CA ARG A 473 11.21 6.03 -9.90
C ARG A 473 11.21 4.92 -10.95
N GLU A 474 12.34 4.66 -11.58
CA GLU A 474 12.46 3.55 -12.55
C GLU A 474 12.30 2.20 -11.85
N ILE A 475 12.90 2.05 -10.65
CA ILE A 475 12.72 0.85 -9.81
C ILE A 475 11.27 0.74 -9.32
N GLU A 476 10.69 1.84 -8.84
CA GLU A 476 9.29 1.92 -8.39
C GLU A 476 8.33 1.48 -9.51
N GLN A 477 8.54 1.92 -10.75
CA GLN A 477 7.75 1.50 -11.91
C GLN A 477 7.87 -0.01 -12.20
N THR A 478 9.05 -0.58 -12.01
CA THR A 478 9.28 -2.02 -12.14
C THR A 478 8.52 -2.79 -11.07
N CYS A 479 8.63 -2.38 -9.80
CA CYS A 479 7.85 -2.95 -8.70
C CYS A 479 6.35 -2.86 -8.95
N ASP A 480 5.88 -1.70 -9.41
CA ASP A 480 4.46 -1.47 -9.68
C ASP A 480 3.92 -2.39 -10.78
N GLU A 481 4.73 -2.66 -11.82
CA GLU A 481 4.33 -3.58 -12.89
C GLU A 481 4.30 -5.03 -12.43
N ILE A 482 5.27 -5.45 -11.62
CA ILE A 482 5.27 -6.78 -11.01
C ILE A 482 4.04 -6.97 -10.10
N ARG A 483 3.76 -5.99 -9.23
CA ARG A 483 2.59 -6.03 -8.34
C ARG A 483 1.27 -6.11 -9.12
N LYS A 484 1.15 -5.41 -10.26
CA LYS A 484 -0.02 -5.55 -11.14
C LYS A 484 -0.16 -6.99 -11.65
N GLN A 485 0.94 -7.60 -12.12
CA GLN A 485 0.91 -8.98 -12.61
C GLN A 485 0.50 -9.96 -11.50
N ILE A 486 1.02 -9.80 -10.28
CA ILE A 486 0.64 -10.61 -9.11
C ILE A 486 -0.84 -10.42 -8.76
N LEU A 487 -1.30 -9.17 -8.56
CA LEU A 487 -2.67 -8.88 -8.14
C LEU A 487 -3.72 -9.19 -9.21
N SER A 488 -3.32 -9.36 -10.48
CA SER A 488 -4.20 -9.71 -11.59
C SER A 488 -4.54 -11.20 -11.69
N ARG A 489 -3.90 -12.05 -10.88
CA ARG A 489 -4.12 -13.50 -10.92
C ARG A 489 -5.50 -13.90 -10.39
N SER A 490 -6.02 -15.00 -10.92
CA SER A 490 -7.40 -15.44 -10.70
C SER A 490 -7.62 -16.08 -9.34
N SER A 491 -6.57 -16.64 -8.73
CA SER A 491 -6.62 -17.35 -7.46
C SER A 491 -5.44 -16.96 -6.56
N LEU A 492 -5.59 -17.19 -5.25
CA LEU A 492 -4.52 -16.96 -4.28
C LEU A 492 -3.27 -17.80 -4.58
N ASP A 493 -3.44 -19.05 -5.00
CA ASP A 493 -2.30 -19.93 -5.27
C ASP A 493 -1.49 -19.42 -6.47
N GLU A 494 -2.15 -18.91 -7.51
CA GLU A 494 -1.49 -18.26 -8.64
C GLU A 494 -0.82 -16.94 -8.23
N MET A 495 -1.44 -16.16 -7.35
CA MET A 495 -0.83 -14.94 -6.79
C MET A 495 0.47 -15.28 -6.06
N THR A 496 0.44 -16.25 -5.16
CA THR A 496 1.59 -16.69 -4.36
C THR A 496 2.69 -17.27 -5.26
N ALA A 497 2.33 -18.12 -6.23
CA ALA A 497 3.31 -18.67 -7.17
C ALA A 497 3.96 -17.59 -8.04
N THR A 498 3.17 -16.63 -8.54
CA THR A 498 3.69 -15.48 -9.31
C THR A 498 4.59 -14.61 -8.44
N HIS A 499 4.20 -14.37 -7.20
CA HIS A 499 4.97 -13.59 -6.23
C HIS A 499 6.33 -14.24 -5.95
N ASN A 500 6.35 -15.52 -5.60
CA ASN A 500 7.58 -16.27 -5.32
C ASN A 500 8.51 -16.30 -6.53
N PHE A 501 7.96 -16.51 -7.74
CA PHE A 501 8.71 -16.44 -8.98
C PHE A 501 9.43 -15.11 -9.18
N TYR A 502 8.80 -13.99 -8.81
CA TYR A 502 9.45 -12.69 -8.89
C TYR A 502 10.49 -12.50 -7.80
N LEU A 503 10.21 -12.92 -6.56
CA LEU A 503 11.19 -12.86 -5.47
C LEU A 503 12.48 -13.62 -5.80
N GLU A 504 12.38 -14.80 -6.40
CA GLU A 504 13.53 -15.61 -6.84
C GLU A 504 14.40 -14.92 -7.91
N GLN A 505 13.87 -13.90 -8.59
CA GLN A 505 14.58 -13.18 -9.65
C GLN A 505 15.07 -11.81 -9.24
N ILE A 506 14.67 -11.32 -8.06
CA ILE A 506 15.21 -10.09 -7.51
C ILE A 506 16.68 -10.32 -7.16
N ASP A 507 17.53 -9.33 -7.41
CA ASP A 507 18.90 -9.34 -6.92
C ASP A 507 18.89 -9.46 -5.38
N SER A 508 19.50 -10.53 -4.84
CA SER A 508 19.58 -10.79 -3.39
C SER A 508 20.18 -9.62 -2.61
N GLY A 509 20.93 -8.74 -3.29
CA GLY A 509 21.40 -7.49 -2.73
C GLY A 509 20.30 -6.52 -2.29
N PHE A 510 19.02 -6.71 -2.64
CA PHE A 510 17.90 -5.92 -2.12
C PHE A 510 17.31 -6.48 -0.81
N LEU A 511 17.73 -7.67 -0.39
CA LEU A 511 17.41 -8.25 0.91
C LEU A 511 18.42 -7.76 1.94
N GLU A 512 18.00 -7.48 3.18
CA GLU A 512 18.92 -7.13 4.28
C GLU A 512 19.84 -5.90 4.04
N VAL A 513 19.42 -4.96 3.18
CA VAL A 513 20.21 -3.77 2.78
C VAL A 513 20.75 -2.97 3.96
N SER A 514 20.00 -2.86 5.06
CA SER A 514 20.46 -2.10 6.25
C SER A 514 21.70 -2.72 6.90
N ASN A 515 21.80 -4.05 6.93
CA ASN A 515 22.94 -4.77 7.49
C ASN A 515 24.15 -4.65 6.55
N GLN A 516 23.92 -4.84 5.24
CA GLN A 516 24.94 -4.60 4.22
C GLN A 516 25.56 -3.19 4.33
N ILE A 517 24.71 -2.15 4.36
CA ILE A 517 25.15 -0.76 4.47
C ILE A 517 25.99 -0.55 5.73
N ARG A 518 25.54 -1.07 6.88
CA ARG A 518 26.26 -0.91 8.16
C ARG A 518 27.67 -1.51 8.09
N ALA A 519 27.79 -2.73 7.55
CA ALA A 519 29.06 -3.42 7.41
C ALA A 519 30.02 -2.69 6.46
N VAL A 520 29.54 -2.24 5.28
CA VAL A 520 30.37 -1.48 4.34
C VAL A 520 30.80 -0.13 4.94
N ILE A 521 29.91 0.58 5.64
CA ILE A 521 30.26 1.82 6.34
C ILE A 521 31.36 1.58 7.38
N ARG A 522 31.30 0.46 8.11
CA ARG A 522 32.33 0.08 9.10
C ARG A 522 33.68 -0.13 8.41
N ILE A 523 33.72 -0.85 7.29
CA ILE A 523 34.94 -1.05 6.49
C ILE A 523 35.51 0.28 6.00
N VAL A 524 34.68 1.12 5.39
CA VAL A 524 35.10 2.43 4.86
C VAL A 524 35.68 3.31 5.97
N LYS A 525 35.00 3.38 7.13
CA LYS A 525 35.45 4.20 8.27
C LYS A 525 36.77 3.69 8.86
N GLU A 526 36.93 2.37 8.98
CA GLU A 526 38.18 1.80 9.51
C GLU A 526 39.36 2.00 8.56
N LEU A 527 39.17 1.83 7.25
CA LEU A 527 40.20 2.14 6.27
C LEU A 527 40.58 3.61 6.32
N GLN A 528 39.60 4.52 6.40
CA GLN A 528 39.84 5.94 6.57
C GLN A 528 40.63 6.24 7.85
N ARG A 529 40.32 5.57 8.97
CA ARG A 529 41.05 5.71 10.23
C ARG A 529 42.52 5.27 10.12
N ILE A 530 42.79 4.24 9.33
CA ILE A 530 44.15 3.74 9.06
C ILE A 530 44.84 4.56 7.94
N GLY A 531 44.15 5.53 7.35
CA GLY A 531 44.69 6.46 6.37
C GLY A 531 44.58 5.98 4.93
N PHE A 532 43.75 4.98 4.63
CA PHE A 532 43.45 4.50 3.29
C PHE A 532 42.04 4.93 2.84
N LYS A 533 41.90 5.29 1.56
CA LYS A 533 40.60 5.46 0.90
C LYS A 533 40.16 4.15 0.26
N TYR A 534 38.96 3.70 0.59
CA TYR A 534 38.34 2.54 -0.05
C TYR A 534 37.80 2.89 -1.44
N LYS A 535 37.98 2.01 -2.42
CA LYS A 535 37.41 2.10 -3.77
C LYS A 535 36.81 0.76 -4.17
N ASP A 536 35.53 0.79 -4.48
CA ASP A 536 34.77 -0.33 -5.03
C ASP A 536 33.68 0.27 -5.91
N HIS A 537 33.92 0.33 -7.22
CA HIS A 537 33.11 1.15 -8.11
C HIS A 537 31.61 0.81 -8.04
N ALA A 538 31.26 -0.47 -7.98
CA ALA A 538 29.88 -0.95 -7.92
C ALA A 538 29.46 -1.43 -6.52
N CYS A 539 30.25 -1.12 -5.48
CA CYS A 539 30.04 -1.56 -4.10
C CYS A 539 29.80 -3.08 -3.98
N LYS A 540 30.52 -3.90 -4.76
CA LYS A 540 30.36 -5.37 -4.78
C LYS A 540 30.65 -6.02 -3.44
N ILE A 541 31.47 -5.42 -2.58
CA ILE A 541 31.75 -5.96 -1.24
C ILE A 541 30.48 -6.14 -0.40
N ARG A 542 29.39 -5.41 -0.71
CA ARG A 542 28.11 -5.54 0.00
C ARG A 542 27.54 -6.96 -0.07
N PHE A 543 27.83 -7.70 -1.15
CA PHE A 543 27.38 -9.08 -1.33
C PHE A 543 28.06 -10.08 -0.39
N ALA A 544 29.10 -9.66 0.35
CA ALA A 544 29.65 -10.45 1.46
C ALA A 544 28.72 -10.48 2.69
N PHE A 545 27.73 -9.58 2.76
CA PHE A 545 26.90 -9.32 3.95
C PHE A 545 25.42 -9.63 3.71
N LEU A 546 25.13 -10.67 2.92
CA LEU A 546 23.77 -11.10 2.63
C LEU A 546 23.10 -11.83 3.81
N ASP A 547 23.89 -12.49 4.65
CA ASP A 547 23.40 -13.17 5.86
C ASP A 547 23.55 -12.25 7.09
N PRO A 548 22.45 -11.83 7.76
CA PRO A 548 22.49 -11.00 8.95
C PRO A 548 23.27 -11.63 10.12
N GLU A 549 23.23 -12.95 10.27
CA GLU A 549 23.84 -13.64 11.42
C GLU A 549 25.37 -13.62 11.35
N ASP A 550 25.92 -13.67 10.14
CA ASP A 550 27.36 -13.70 9.89
C ASP A 550 27.97 -12.31 9.61
N CYS A 551 27.16 -11.25 9.50
CA CYS A 551 27.60 -9.93 9.05
C CYS A 551 28.79 -9.36 9.84
N ASP A 552 28.72 -9.40 11.17
CA ASP A 552 29.76 -8.83 12.04
C ASP A 552 31.05 -9.66 12.00
N ASP A 553 30.93 -10.99 12.02
CA ASP A 553 32.07 -11.92 11.94
C ASP A 553 32.79 -11.80 10.59
N ILE A 554 32.03 -11.78 9.48
CA ILE A 554 32.59 -11.57 8.14
C ILE A 554 33.29 -10.21 8.07
N CYS A 555 32.68 -9.15 8.61
CA CYS A 555 33.29 -7.82 8.63
C CYS A 555 34.61 -7.82 9.41
N ASP A 556 34.66 -8.50 10.55
CA ASP A 556 35.86 -8.61 11.38
C ASP A 556 36.97 -9.39 10.68
N VAL A 557 36.64 -10.49 10.02
CA VAL A 557 37.59 -11.28 9.23
C VAL A 557 38.17 -10.44 8.09
N ILE A 558 37.33 -9.71 7.34
CA ILE A 558 37.81 -8.84 6.25
C ILE A 558 38.75 -7.77 6.80
N LEU A 559 38.36 -7.08 7.88
CA LEU A 559 39.17 -6.02 8.48
C LEU A 559 40.51 -6.53 9.04
N ALA A 560 40.50 -7.68 9.72
CA ALA A 560 41.71 -8.29 10.26
C ALA A 560 42.71 -8.66 9.15
N ASN A 561 42.22 -9.25 8.05
CA ASN A 561 43.06 -9.61 6.90
C ASN A 561 43.64 -8.37 6.22
N ILE A 562 42.86 -7.30 6.03
CA ILE A 562 43.37 -6.04 5.47
C ILE A 562 44.44 -5.43 6.38
N GLN A 563 44.18 -5.39 7.69
CA GLN A 563 45.14 -4.86 8.65
C GLN A 563 46.45 -5.66 8.67
N GLY A 564 46.37 -6.99 8.66
CA GLY A 564 47.55 -7.86 8.54
C GLY A 564 48.33 -7.59 7.25
N THR A 565 47.63 -7.49 6.11
CA THR A 565 48.26 -7.19 4.81
C THR A 565 48.98 -5.82 4.81
N ILE A 566 48.38 -4.81 5.44
CA ILE A 566 49.01 -3.48 5.60
C ILE A 566 50.24 -3.56 6.49
N GLN A 567 50.18 -4.31 7.60
CA GLN A 567 51.32 -4.52 8.50
C GLN A 567 52.48 -5.22 7.79
N ASP A 568 52.16 -6.20 6.94
CA ASP A 568 53.14 -6.96 6.15
C ASP A 568 53.65 -6.20 4.91
N HIS A 569 53.11 -4.99 4.64
CA HIS A 569 53.41 -4.18 3.46
C HIS A 569 53.19 -4.92 2.12
N ALA A 570 52.25 -5.88 2.11
CA ALA A 570 51.89 -6.62 0.91
C ALA A 570 51.01 -5.77 -0.02
N LEU A 571 51.16 -5.95 -1.33
CA LEU A 571 50.46 -5.16 -2.37
C LEU A 571 49.03 -5.64 -2.66
N SER A 572 48.67 -6.83 -2.19
CA SER A 572 47.36 -7.44 -2.41
C SER A 572 46.94 -8.30 -1.23
N CYS A 573 45.64 -8.29 -0.94
CA CYS A 573 45.00 -9.14 0.06
C CYS A 573 43.99 -10.04 -0.66
N GLN A 574 44.09 -11.35 -0.46
CA GLN A 574 43.10 -12.31 -0.94
C GLN A 574 42.39 -12.90 0.28
N ILE A 575 41.06 -12.77 0.30
CA ILE A 575 40.23 -13.24 1.41
C ILE A 575 39.22 -14.23 0.84
N VAL A 576 39.23 -15.44 1.40
CA VAL A 576 38.22 -16.47 1.14
C VAL A 576 37.47 -16.68 2.43
N CYS A 577 36.15 -16.50 2.39
CA CYS A 577 35.28 -16.77 3.52
C CYS A 577 34.23 -17.80 3.08
N GLU A 578 34.04 -18.81 3.91
CA GLU A 578 32.88 -19.70 3.84
C GLU A 578 31.79 -19.04 4.71
N ALA A 579 30.66 -18.65 4.11
CA ALA A 579 29.50 -18.21 4.88
C ALA A 579 28.89 -19.42 5.59
N LYS A 580 28.52 -19.29 6.86
CA LYS A 580 27.90 -20.35 7.66
C LYS A 580 26.46 -19.98 7.95
N GLY A 581 25.68 -19.79 6.88
CA GLY A 581 24.28 -19.37 6.95
C GLY A 581 23.29 -20.50 6.68
N THR A 582 22.16 -20.51 7.39
CA THR A 582 21.06 -21.47 7.14
C THR A 582 20.12 -21.06 6.00
N ALA A 583 20.18 -19.80 5.55
CA ALA A 583 19.25 -19.23 4.56
C ALA A 583 19.83 -19.03 3.15
N ALA A 584 21.16 -18.96 3.01
CA ALA A 584 21.85 -18.95 1.73
C ALA A 584 22.68 -20.23 1.60
N ARG A 585 22.29 -21.13 0.69
CA ARG A 585 22.95 -22.40 0.36
C ARG A 585 24.48 -22.28 0.42
N ASP A 586 25.16 -22.71 1.50
CA ASP A 586 26.63 -22.86 1.65
C ASP A 586 27.50 -22.03 0.66
N THR A 587 27.24 -20.73 0.51
CA THR A 587 27.92 -19.91 -0.50
C THR A 587 29.03 -19.11 0.14
N GLY A 588 30.27 -19.54 -0.07
CA GLY A 588 31.43 -18.73 0.26
C GLY A 588 31.58 -17.55 -0.71
N PHE A 589 32.56 -16.69 -0.47
CA PHE A 589 33.00 -15.71 -1.44
C PHE A 589 34.53 -15.62 -1.46
N LEU A 590 35.04 -15.19 -2.60
CA LEU A 590 36.41 -14.77 -2.80
C LEU A 590 36.42 -13.28 -3.07
N LEU A 591 37.22 -12.53 -2.31
CA LEU A 591 37.51 -11.15 -2.62
C LEU A 591 39.02 -10.90 -2.71
N GLU A 592 39.39 -10.06 -3.68
CA GLU A 592 40.77 -9.62 -3.89
C GLU A 592 40.83 -8.09 -3.78
N LEU A 593 41.71 -7.61 -2.92
CA LEU A 593 41.96 -6.19 -2.69
C LEU A 593 43.38 -5.86 -3.11
N SER A 594 43.55 -4.75 -3.82
CA SER A 594 44.87 -4.16 -4.11
C SER A 594 45.11 -2.95 -3.21
N LEU A 595 46.32 -2.85 -2.67
CA LEU A 595 46.75 -1.75 -1.81
C LEU A 595 47.79 -0.88 -2.52
N ASP A 596 47.43 0.37 -2.75
CA ASP A 596 48.35 1.41 -3.22
C ASP A 596 48.80 2.23 -2.01
N TYR A 597 50.04 2.05 -1.58
CA TYR A 597 50.62 2.75 -0.43
C TYR A 597 51.03 4.20 -0.74
N TRP A 598 51.16 4.56 -2.02
CA TRP A 598 51.50 5.90 -2.49
C TRP A 598 50.25 6.78 -2.52
N GLU A 599 49.22 6.33 -3.23
CA GLU A 599 47.92 7.01 -3.32
C GLU A 599 47.07 6.79 -2.06
N LYS A 600 47.52 5.89 -1.16
CA LYS A 600 46.79 5.47 0.04
C LYS A 600 45.38 4.99 -0.29
N THR A 601 45.27 4.07 -1.25
CA THR A 601 43.99 3.50 -1.66
C THR A 601 43.94 1.99 -1.49
N CYS A 602 42.80 1.49 -1.02
CA CYS A 602 42.47 0.07 -0.99
C CYS A 602 41.36 -0.16 -2.02
N ILE A 603 41.64 -0.95 -3.05
CA ILE A 603 40.77 -1.11 -4.22
C ILE A 603 40.27 -2.54 -4.28
N LEU A 604 38.96 -2.75 -4.33
CA LEU A 604 38.39 -4.06 -4.65
C LEU A 604 38.59 -4.34 -6.13
N THR A 605 39.46 -5.30 -6.44
CA THR A 605 39.78 -5.68 -7.83
C THR A 605 38.96 -6.86 -8.32
N ARG A 606 38.52 -7.73 -7.40
CA ARG A 606 37.72 -8.92 -7.71
C ARG A 606 36.78 -9.26 -6.55
N PHE A 607 35.57 -9.67 -6.90
CA PHE A 607 34.60 -10.25 -5.99
C PHE A 607 33.85 -11.34 -6.74
N ASP A 608 34.00 -12.59 -6.29
CA ASP A 608 33.34 -13.75 -6.86
C ASP A 608 32.58 -14.48 -5.75
N SER A 609 31.28 -14.69 -5.96
CA SER A 609 30.50 -15.61 -5.13
C SER A 609 30.91 -17.04 -5.45
N ILE A 610 31.32 -17.80 -4.43
CA ILE A 610 31.61 -19.23 -4.54
C ILE A 610 30.27 -19.95 -4.42
N PHE A 611 29.60 -20.13 -5.54
CA PHE A 611 28.43 -21.00 -5.61
C PHE A 611 28.89 -22.46 -5.53
N GLY A 612 28.40 -23.18 -4.53
CA GLY A 612 28.42 -24.64 -4.47
C GLY A 612 27.31 -25.26 -5.31
#